data_AF-A0A3B8Z673-F1
#
_entry.id   AF-A0A3B8Z673-F1
#
_cell.length_a   1.000
_cell.length_b   1.000
_cell.length_c   1.000
_cell.angle_alpha   90.00
_cell.angle_beta   90.00
_cell.angle_gamma   90.00
#
_symmetry.space_group_name_H-M   'P 1'
#
loop_
_entity.id
_entity.type
_entity.pdbx_description
1 polymer ?
#
loop_
_entity_poly.entity_id
_entity_poly.type
_entity_poly.pdbx_seq_one_letter_code
_entity_poly.pdbx_strand_id
1 'polypeptide(L)'
;MKEYNPNVRRIDLRSCLVAAALSLSLLIAPDALAIDVDIKCRRDLGKGYRKLAVTAFKYQAKCHEDTIRGRDTPADCRDLESTDVAALKSVRKAEEKLAKLAAKSCAQSESPFASGLGYCPAPCGDRPNESFAGVVSCMSCLAKARATSAADAAYPSPQFNPEKDDLRCAASVGKATRILLDRRQKVQQRCRFLADRTSIEESCKEFNSFADPRDEVARAELKLQDAALACAAESPARLGLCAADPAALGECLTTTMDEIGEDTFNDLYPEPFLSLQSPTQGAFFQGTSLEAHGQFGGAAPERYSVYVNNEVAATTSTGGFSHSVQAGSGVLQPLVIELRHTSSQNVLLRQRRTLHQTSGIPLGSTEAAGLSFRLSDRGLDRLEPSLASMVEIDLPSLLPPGTLVIDDFEYLCVIGCLTTDVTINPSNGSNAPPPAVAGFRLGADARGAGVGYVEAEIVLQAVSLSARVVELGCDINVTSDAAVLRGNFDLWWAPADRTRIDVTQLGGIDVSFAGFSADTDCGDGFGSGLLESLVGNFLGDVESLVRDGFTGFLDNQSPGDDDTPIASAIEIALAGFAIQGVLGDSLGVGISAPIAD
;
A
#
# COMPACT_ATOMS: atom_id res chain seq x y z
N MET A 1 -23.83 -66.18 -19.74
CA MET A 1 -23.76 -65.22 -18.61
C MET A 1 -23.72 -63.83 -19.21
N LYS A 2 -24.53 -62.91 -18.69
CA LYS A 2 -24.93 -61.63 -19.29
C LYS A 2 -23.74 -60.64 -19.41
N GLU A 3 -23.60 -60.03 -20.57
CA GLU A 3 -22.74 -58.85 -20.80
C GLU A 3 -23.23 -57.66 -19.97
N TYR A 4 -22.29 -57.04 -19.26
CA TYR A 4 -22.49 -55.85 -18.45
C TYR A 4 -22.19 -54.60 -19.30
N ASN A 5 -23.18 -53.71 -19.43
CA ASN A 5 -23.14 -52.50 -20.26
C ASN A 5 -22.62 -51.31 -19.43
N PRO A 6 -21.49 -50.67 -19.76
CA PRO A 6 -20.98 -49.52 -19.04
C PRO A 6 -21.53 -48.23 -19.68
N ASN A 7 -22.73 -47.82 -19.27
CA ASN A 7 -23.23 -46.47 -19.49
C ASN A 7 -23.57 -45.84 -18.13
N VAL A 8 -22.53 -45.59 -17.33
CA VAL A 8 -22.63 -44.75 -16.13
C VAL A 8 -22.30 -43.32 -16.55
N ARG A 9 -23.31 -42.46 -16.55
CA ARG A 9 -23.17 -41.02 -16.74
C ARG A 9 -22.24 -40.48 -15.65
N ARG A 10 -21.10 -39.91 -16.04
CA ARG A 10 -20.32 -39.01 -15.18
C ARG A 10 -21.21 -37.82 -14.82
N ILE A 11 -21.73 -37.82 -13.59
CA ILE A 11 -22.32 -36.63 -13.00
C ILE A 11 -21.12 -35.80 -12.52
N ASP A 12 -20.92 -34.66 -13.17
CA ASP A 12 -19.81 -33.75 -12.92
C ASP A 12 -20.04 -33.08 -11.56
N LEU A 13 -19.42 -33.61 -10.50
CA LEU A 13 -19.59 -33.17 -9.11
C LEU A 13 -19.22 -31.69 -8.91
N ARG A 14 -18.37 -31.14 -9.80
CA ARG A 14 -18.02 -29.71 -9.86
C ARG A 14 -19.21 -28.81 -10.19
N SER A 15 -20.21 -29.31 -10.92
CA SER A 15 -21.41 -28.53 -11.26
C SER A 15 -22.45 -28.47 -10.12
N CYS A 16 -22.43 -29.43 -9.19
CA CYS A 16 -23.36 -29.43 -8.05
C CYS A 16 -22.87 -28.58 -6.86
N LEU A 17 -21.56 -28.50 -6.62
CA LEU A 17 -20.99 -27.69 -5.53
C LEU A 17 -21.07 -26.18 -5.82
N VAL A 18 -20.89 -25.75 -7.07
CA VAL A 18 -21.07 -24.34 -7.47
C VAL A 18 -22.54 -23.92 -7.38
N ALA A 19 -23.49 -24.83 -7.63
CA ALA A 19 -24.92 -24.54 -7.51
C ALA A 19 -25.39 -24.46 -6.05
N ALA A 20 -24.75 -25.17 -5.11
CA ALA A 20 -25.08 -25.12 -3.69
C ALA A 20 -24.53 -23.85 -2.99
N ALA A 21 -23.33 -23.38 -3.36
CA ALA A 21 -22.78 -22.13 -2.83
C ALA A 21 -23.53 -20.88 -3.33
N LEU A 22 -24.05 -20.91 -4.58
CA LEU A 22 -24.85 -19.82 -5.14
C LEU A 22 -26.30 -19.76 -4.62
N SER A 23 -26.84 -20.86 -4.07
CA SER A 23 -28.22 -20.90 -3.59
C SER A 23 -28.38 -20.53 -2.12
N LEU A 24 -27.31 -20.56 -1.31
CA LEU A 24 -27.37 -20.12 0.09
C LEU A 24 -27.21 -18.61 0.29
N SER A 25 -26.90 -17.85 -0.78
CA SER A 25 -26.75 -16.39 -0.76
C SER A 25 -28.05 -15.61 -1.00
N LEU A 26 -29.18 -16.29 -1.23
CA LEU A 26 -30.41 -15.69 -1.79
C LEU A 26 -31.54 -15.44 -0.78
N LEU A 27 -31.29 -15.57 0.53
CA LEU A 27 -32.29 -15.36 1.58
C LEU A 27 -32.03 -14.15 2.49
N ILE A 28 -31.10 -13.26 2.12
CA ILE A 28 -31.07 -11.92 2.72
C ILE A 28 -32.10 -11.08 1.96
N ALA A 29 -33.17 -10.69 2.66
CA ALA A 29 -34.18 -9.81 2.12
C ALA A 29 -33.50 -8.57 1.50
N PRO A 30 -33.82 -8.20 0.24
CA PRO A 30 -33.30 -7.00 -0.38
C PRO A 30 -34.09 -5.81 0.17
N ASP A 31 -33.91 -5.51 1.45
CA ASP A 31 -33.87 -4.09 1.80
C ASP A 31 -32.65 -3.57 1.06
N ALA A 32 -32.91 -3.04 -0.14
CA ALA A 32 -31.92 -2.36 -0.95
C ALA A 32 -31.41 -1.22 -0.08
N LEU A 33 -30.35 -1.49 0.70
CA LEU A 33 -29.61 -0.50 1.45
C LEU A 33 -29.37 0.63 0.46
N ALA A 34 -30.08 1.74 0.69
CA ALA A 34 -30.04 2.86 -0.20
C ALA A 34 -28.56 3.21 -0.34
N ILE A 35 -28.06 3.16 -1.59
CA ILE A 35 -26.66 3.48 -1.83
C ILE A 35 -26.46 4.90 -1.32
N ASP A 36 -25.55 5.02 -0.37
CA ASP A 36 -25.12 6.29 0.19
C ASP A 36 -24.88 7.31 -0.94
N VAL A 37 -25.40 8.52 -0.75
CA VAL A 37 -25.43 9.57 -1.77
C VAL A 37 -24.02 9.96 -2.20
N ASP A 38 -23.05 9.95 -1.28
CA ASP A 38 -21.65 10.26 -1.52
C ASP A 38 -20.95 9.12 -2.27
N ILE A 39 -21.22 7.86 -1.93
CA ILE A 39 -20.74 6.69 -2.71
C ILE A 39 -21.20 6.79 -4.16
N LYS A 40 -22.48 7.12 -4.38
CA LYS A 40 -23.04 7.27 -5.73
C LYS A 40 -22.42 8.46 -6.48
N CYS A 41 -22.23 9.59 -5.79
CA CYS A 41 -21.56 10.78 -6.33
C CYS A 41 -20.14 10.43 -6.81
N ARG A 42 -19.29 9.86 -5.93
CA ARG A 42 -17.91 9.47 -6.24
C ARG A 42 -17.83 8.50 -7.41
N ARG A 43 -18.67 7.45 -7.43
CA ARG A 43 -18.71 6.48 -8.54
C ARG A 43 -18.99 7.15 -9.89
N ASP A 44 -19.97 8.05 -9.93
CA ASP A 44 -20.38 8.69 -11.17
C ASP A 44 -19.38 9.77 -11.62
N LEU A 45 -18.75 10.48 -10.67
CA LEU A 45 -17.60 11.37 -10.92
C LEU A 45 -16.41 10.59 -11.49
N GLY A 46 -16.01 9.48 -10.86
CA GLY A 46 -14.93 8.61 -11.34
C GLY A 46 -15.19 8.11 -12.76
N LYS A 47 -16.44 7.71 -13.07
CA LYS A 47 -16.83 7.32 -14.44
C LYS A 47 -16.70 8.49 -15.43
N GLY A 48 -17.00 9.71 -15.02
CA GLY A 48 -16.81 10.93 -15.81
C GLY A 48 -15.32 11.22 -16.04
N TYR A 49 -14.53 11.21 -14.97
CA TYR A 49 -13.07 11.40 -14.97
C TYR A 49 -12.40 10.40 -15.93
N ARG A 50 -12.65 9.09 -15.78
CA ARG A 50 -12.06 8.06 -16.67
C ARG A 50 -12.36 8.33 -18.13
N LYS A 51 -13.62 8.67 -18.44
CA LYS A 51 -14.01 8.97 -19.82
C LYS A 51 -13.32 10.21 -20.36
N LEU A 52 -13.10 11.21 -19.53
CA LEU A 52 -12.36 12.42 -19.90
C LEU A 52 -10.89 12.09 -20.14
N ALA A 53 -10.21 11.42 -19.20
CA ALA A 53 -8.81 11.01 -19.34
C ALA A 53 -8.57 10.18 -20.60
N VAL A 54 -9.39 9.15 -20.85
CA VAL A 54 -9.30 8.32 -22.06
C VAL A 54 -9.59 9.12 -23.35
N THR A 55 -10.46 10.14 -23.28
CA THR A 55 -10.75 11.00 -24.43
C THR A 55 -9.61 11.97 -24.71
N ALA A 56 -9.04 12.58 -23.67
CA ALA A 56 -7.85 13.42 -23.76
C ALA A 56 -6.65 12.65 -24.31
N PHE A 57 -6.39 11.44 -23.79
CA PHE A 57 -5.32 10.58 -24.31
C PHE A 57 -5.54 10.25 -25.80
N LYS A 58 -6.77 9.90 -26.21
CA LYS A 58 -7.07 9.63 -27.64
C LYS A 58 -6.79 10.83 -28.54
N TYR A 59 -7.06 12.04 -28.05
CA TYR A 59 -6.75 13.26 -28.76
C TYR A 59 -5.23 13.39 -28.94
N GLN A 60 -4.47 13.30 -27.86
CA GLN A 60 -3.02 13.47 -27.86
C GLN A 60 -2.36 12.39 -28.73
N ALA A 61 -2.75 11.12 -28.54
CA ALA A 61 -2.35 10.00 -29.38
C ALA A 61 -2.55 10.27 -30.87
N LYS A 62 -3.73 10.79 -31.26
CA LYS A 62 -4.00 11.14 -32.66
C LYS A 62 -3.11 12.30 -33.13
N CYS A 63 -2.92 13.33 -32.31
CA CYS A 63 -2.03 14.44 -32.62
C CYS A 63 -0.59 13.96 -32.86
N HIS A 64 -0.05 13.14 -31.96
CA HIS A 64 1.27 12.54 -32.12
C HIS A 64 1.32 11.67 -33.39
N GLU A 65 0.35 10.79 -33.63
CA GLU A 65 0.29 10.00 -34.86
C GLU A 65 0.27 10.85 -36.14
N ASP A 66 -0.48 11.96 -36.15
CA ASP A 66 -0.56 12.85 -37.30
C ASP A 66 0.75 13.63 -37.48
N THR A 67 1.42 14.01 -36.37
CA THR A 67 2.74 14.68 -36.38
C THR A 67 3.83 13.76 -36.92
N ILE A 68 3.88 12.52 -36.42
CA ILE A 68 4.79 11.45 -36.88
C ILE A 68 4.54 11.15 -38.37
N ARG A 69 3.31 11.30 -38.87
CA ARG A 69 2.99 11.17 -40.31
C ARG A 69 3.33 12.41 -41.15
N GLY A 70 3.89 13.46 -40.57
CA GLY A 70 4.20 14.72 -41.25
C GLY A 70 2.95 15.49 -41.71
N ARG A 71 1.82 15.32 -41.03
CA ARG A 71 0.61 16.11 -41.30
C ARG A 71 0.65 17.42 -40.52
N ASP A 72 0.01 18.44 -41.08
CA ASP A 72 -0.20 19.71 -40.38
C ASP A 72 -0.92 19.45 -39.06
N THR A 73 -0.18 19.65 -37.99
CA THR A 73 -0.58 19.39 -36.62
C THR A 73 -0.30 20.63 -35.77
N PRO A 74 -0.89 20.68 -34.59
CA PRO A 74 -0.52 21.65 -33.56
C PRO A 74 0.99 21.73 -33.32
N ALA A 75 1.46 22.91 -32.93
CA ALA A 75 2.86 23.06 -32.51
C ALA A 75 3.19 22.21 -31.27
N ASP A 76 2.19 21.97 -30.41
CA ASP A 76 2.32 21.15 -29.21
C ASP A 76 1.13 20.21 -29.04
N CYS A 77 1.38 18.90 -29.14
CA CYS A 77 0.36 17.88 -28.90
C CYS A 77 -0.01 17.71 -27.42
N ARG A 78 0.77 18.29 -26.50
CA ARG A 78 0.49 18.29 -25.06
C ARG A 78 -0.54 19.34 -24.68
N ASP A 79 -0.60 20.42 -25.43
CA ASP A 79 -1.52 21.52 -25.17
C ASP A 79 -2.93 21.20 -25.68
N LEU A 80 -3.74 20.67 -24.76
CA LEU A 80 -5.15 20.38 -24.97
C LEU A 80 -6.02 21.63 -25.11
N GLU A 81 -5.46 22.85 -25.05
CA GLU A 81 -6.19 24.10 -25.21
C GLU A 81 -5.84 24.83 -26.51
N SER A 82 -4.62 24.68 -27.05
CA SER A 82 -4.16 25.49 -28.18
C SER A 82 -4.66 25.07 -29.57
N THR A 83 -5.33 23.91 -29.74
CA THR A 83 -5.47 23.39 -31.12
C THR A 83 -6.63 22.47 -31.52
N ASP A 84 -6.92 22.49 -32.84
CA ASP A 84 -7.97 21.78 -33.62
C ASP A 84 -9.36 21.77 -32.97
N VAL A 85 -10.23 22.65 -33.49
CA VAL A 85 -11.62 22.85 -33.06
C VAL A 85 -12.42 21.54 -33.00
N ALA A 86 -12.15 20.59 -33.91
CA ALA A 86 -12.94 19.37 -34.01
C ALA A 86 -12.62 18.38 -32.88
N ALA A 87 -11.35 18.21 -32.54
CA ALA A 87 -10.91 17.22 -31.56
C ALA A 87 -11.01 17.78 -30.13
N LEU A 88 -10.78 19.09 -29.93
CA LEU A 88 -11.14 19.84 -28.73
C LEU A 88 -12.62 19.68 -28.34
N LYS A 89 -13.52 19.64 -29.34
CA LYS A 89 -14.96 19.44 -29.11
C LYS A 89 -15.25 18.12 -28.40
N SER A 90 -14.44 17.08 -28.62
CA SER A 90 -14.64 15.77 -27.96
C SER A 90 -14.23 15.79 -26.49
N VAL A 91 -13.12 16.45 -26.16
CA VAL A 91 -12.65 16.66 -24.78
C VAL A 91 -13.64 17.55 -24.03
N ARG A 92 -14.04 18.70 -24.60
CA ARG A 92 -15.06 19.58 -24.01
C ARG A 92 -16.40 18.87 -23.77
N LYS A 93 -16.83 18.03 -24.72
CA LYS A 93 -18.04 17.21 -24.53
C LYS A 93 -17.88 16.17 -23.42
N ALA A 94 -16.68 15.69 -23.15
CA ALA A 94 -16.42 14.81 -22.02
C ALA A 94 -16.42 15.58 -20.69
N GLU A 95 -15.88 16.80 -20.64
CA GLU A 95 -15.97 17.72 -19.49
C GLU A 95 -17.43 18.08 -19.18
N GLU A 96 -18.22 18.46 -20.18
CA GLU A 96 -19.65 18.72 -20.01
C GLU A 96 -20.41 17.51 -19.47
N LYS A 97 -20.00 16.29 -19.85
CA LYS A 97 -20.60 15.06 -19.32
C LYS A 97 -20.18 14.83 -17.86
N LEU A 98 -18.93 15.11 -17.50
CA LEU A 98 -18.47 15.07 -16.12
C LEU A 98 -19.26 16.08 -15.27
N ALA A 99 -19.41 17.32 -15.74
CA ALA A 99 -20.23 18.34 -15.10
C ALA A 99 -21.69 17.91 -14.89
N LYS A 100 -22.31 17.32 -15.92
CA LYS A 100 -23.68 16.78 -15.83
C LYS A 100 -23.80 15.60 -14.86
N LEU A 101 -22.77 14.75 -14.78
CA LEU A 101 -22.74 13.65 -13.80
C LEU A 101 -22.63 14.19 -12.38
N ALA A 102 -21.75 15.18 -12.14
CA ALA A 102 -21.63 15.85 -10.84
C ALA A 102 -22.96 16.49 -10.43
N ALA A 103 -23.54 17.32 -11.30
CA ALA A 103 -24.80 18.02 -11.05
C ALA A 103 -25.98 17.07 -10.78
N LYS A 104 -25.96 15.86 -11.34
CA LYS A 104 -27.03 14.87 -11.16
C LYS A 104 -26.80 13.98 -9.93
N SER A 105 -25.60 13.43 -9.80
CA SER A 105 -25.32 12.36 -8.85
C SER A 105 -24.85 12.89 -7.50
N CYS A 106 -24.34 14.11 -7.45
CA CYS A 106 -23.89 14.79 -6.23
C CYS A 106 -24.90 15.84 -5.73
N ALA A 107 -26.08 15.97 -6.35
CA ALA A 107 -27.10 16.94 -5.96
C ALA A 107 -27.62 16.77 -4.52
N GLN A 108 -27.50 15.56 -3.98
CA GLN A 108 -27.91 15.20 -2.62
C GLN A 108 -26.74 15.04 -1.65
N SER A 109 -25.49 15.17 -2.14
CA SER A 109 -24.32 15.19 -1.28
C SER A 109 -24.27 16.55 -0.57
N GLU A 110 -23.94 16.53 0.72
CA GLU A 110 -23.89 17.73 1.55
C GLU A 110 -22.82 18.70 1.08
N SER A 111 -21.63 18.19 0.74
CA SER A 111 -20.50 18.99 0.25
C SER A 111 -19.45 18.13 -0.45
N PRO A 112 -18.58 18.73 -1.29
CA PRO A 112 -17.39 18.05 -1.79
C PRO A 112 -16.54 17.45 -0.66
N PHE A 113 -16.43 18.15 0.47
CA PHE A 113 -15.66 17.68 1.62
C PHE A 113 -16.26 16.41 2.22
N ALA A 114 -17.59 16.34 2.36
CA ALA A 114 -18.29 15.14 2.81
C ALA A 114 -18.02 13.93 1.89
N SER A 115 -17.94 14.18 0.59
CA SER A 115 -17.56 13.16 -0.40
C SER A 115 -16.06 12.80 -0.40
N GLY A 116 -15.22 13.42 0.43
CA GLY A 116 -13.75 13.26 0.42
C GLY A 116 -13.03 14.06 -0.68
N LEU A 117 -13.76 14.86 -1.45
CA LEU A 117 -13.28 15.61 -2.63
C LEU A 117 -13.05 17.10 -2.33
N GLY A 118 -12.84 17.43 -1.06
CA GLY A 118 -12.74 18.81 -0.57
C GLY A 118 -11.47 19.55 -1.01
N TYR A 119 -10.53 18.88 -1.66
CA TYR A 119 -9.26 19.45 -2.11
C TYR A 119 -8.90 19.01 -3.52
N CYS A 120 -8.21 19.86 -4.26
CA CYS A 120 -7.67 19.51 -5.55
C CYS A 120 -6.16 19.20 -5.45
N PRO A 121 -5.71 17.98 -5.75
CA PRO A 121 -4.29 17.67 -5.69
C PRO A 121 -3.50 18.37 -6.81
N ALA A 122 -2.19 18.45 -6.59
CA ALA A 122 -1.23 18.77 -7.64
C ALA A 122 -1.37 17.80 -8.83
N PRO A 123 -1.14 18.24 -10.08
CA PRO A 123 -0.62 19.55 -10.49
C PRO A 123 -1.69 20.65 -10.67
N CYS A 124 -2.96 20.38 -10.36
CA CYS A 124 -4.08 21.20 -10.81
C CYS A 124 -4.51 22.32 -9.85
N GLY A 125 -3.84 22.40 -8.72
CA GLY A 125 -3.88 23.53 -7.81
C GLY A 125 -4.30 23.12 -6.42
N ASP A 126 -3.45 23.45 -5.46
CA ASP A 126 -3.55 23.19 -4.03
C ASP A 126 -4.66 24.00 -3.33
N ARG A 127 -5.88 24.00 -3.88
CA ARG A 127 -7.01 24.81 -3.42
C ARG A 127 -8.20 23.96 -2.97
N PRO A 128 -8.95 24.40 -1.96
CA PRO A 128 -10.15 23.72 -1.53
C PRO A 128 -11.25 23.78 -2.61
N ASN A 129 -11.97 22.66 -2.76
CA ASN A 129 -13.15 22.56 -3.60
C ASN A 129 -14.40 22.93 -2.78
N GLU A 130 -14.77 24.20 -2.80
CA GLU A 130 -15.96 24.69 -2.08
C GLU A 130 -17.29 24.24 -2.71
N SER A 131 -17.26 23.74 -3.95
CA SER A 131 -18.45 23.26 -4.67
C SER A 131 -18.12 22.12 -5.63
N PHE A 132 -19.15 21.36 -6.04
CA PHE A 132 -18.99 20.33 -7.06
C PHE A 132 -18.59 20.88 -8.44
N ALA A 133 -18.83 22.16 -8.72
CA ALA A 133 -18.27 22.81 -9.90
C ALA A 133 -16.73 22.94 -9.80
N GLY A 134 -16.22 23.27 -8.60
CA GLY A 134 -14.78 23.25 -8.29
C GLY A 134 -14.19 21.85 -8.47
N VAL A 135 -14.85 20.82 -7.92
CA VAL A 135 -14.46 19.41 -8.11
C VAL A 135 -14.38 19.03 -9.59
N VAL A 136 -15.37 19.42 -10.40
CA VAL A 136 -15.36 19.14 -11.85
C VAL A 136 -14.21 19.83 -12.55
N SER A 137 -13.92 21.09 -12.20
CA SER A 137 -12.77 21.82 -12.74
C SER A 137 -11.45 21.13 -12.38
N CYS A 138 -11.29 20.76 -11.11
CA CYS A 138 -10.14 20.02 -10.61
C CYS A 138 -9.95 18.68 -11.34
N MET A 139 -10.97 17.84 -11.34
CA MET A 139 -10.96 16.54 -12.01
C MET A 139 -10.71 16.65 -13.52
N SER A 140 -11.20 17.73 -14.15
CA SER A 140 -10.94 17.96 -15.57
C SER A 140 -9.48 18.27 -15.84
N CYS A 141 -8.86 19.12 -15.01
CA CYS A 141 -7.44 19.39 -15.09
C CYS A 141 -6.62 18.11 -14.82
N LEU A 142 -6.93 17.38 -13.76
CA LEU A 142 -6.18 16.17 -13.38
C LEU A 142 -6.25 15.11 -14.48
N ALA A 143 -7.46 14.82 -14.97
CA ALA A 143 -7.65 13.86 -16.07
C ALA A 143 -6.84 14.23 -17.33
N LYS A 144 -6.70 15.52 -17.63
CA LYS A 144 -5.86 16.03 -18.74
C LYS A 144 -4.37 15.89 -18.44
N ALA A 145 -3.93 16.21 -17.22
CA ALA A 145 -2.54 16.07 -16.80
C ALA A 145 -2.09 14.60 -16.83
N ARG A 146 -2.91 13.68 -16.31
CA ARG A 146 -2.66 12.23 -16.37
C ARG A 146 -2.66 11.69 -17.79
N ALA A 147 -3.59 12.16 -18.64
CA ALA A 147 -3.59 11.81 -20.06
C ALA A 147 -2.32 12.27 -20.78
N THR A 148 -1.83 13.48 -20.46
CA THR A 148 -0.59 14.04 -21.03
C THR A 148 0.62 13.22 -20.61
N SER A 149 0.74 12.90 -19.32
CA SER A 149 1.82 12.06 -18.80
C SER A 149 1.83 10.68 -19.48
N ALA A 150 0.64 10.08 -19.67
CA ALA A 150 0.51 8.81 -20.37
C ALA A 150 0.88 8.92 -21.87
N ALA A 151 0.49 10.01 -22.53
CA ALA A 151 0.82 10.25 -23.93
C ALA A 151 2.33 10.47 -24.12
N ASP A 152 2.97 11.21 -23.21
CA ASP A 152 4.41 11.47 -23.20
C ASP A 152 5.24 10.18 -23.02
N ALA A 153 4.74 9.23 -22.24
CA ALA A 153 5.37 7.93 -22.11
C ALA A 153 5.22 7.08 -23.39
N ALA A 154 4.05 7.12 -24.02
CA ALA A 154 3.68 6.23 -25.13
C ALA A 154 4.09 6.74 -26.53
N TYR A 155 4.41 8.03 -26.67
CA TYR A 155 4.67 8.67 -27.96
C TYR A 155 5.97 9.47 -27.96
N PRO A 156 6.67 9.51 -29.12
CA PRO A 156 7.91 10.23 -29.30
C PRO A 156 7.73 11.75 -29.21
N SER A 157 8.85 12.44 -28.94
CA SER A 157 9.01 13.87 -29.23
C SER A 157 9.00 14.12 -30.76
N PRO A 158 8.38 15.22 -31.26
CA PRO A 158 8.02 15.40 -32.67
C PRO A 158 9.17 15.65 -33.67
N GLN A 159 10.44 15.43 -33.31
CA GLN A 159 11.60 15.89 -34.10
C GLN A 159 12.19 14.87 -35.08
N PHE A 160 11.49 13.78 -35.40
CA PHE A 160 12.05 12.67 -36.19
C PHE A 160 11.21 12.34 -37.43
N ASN A 161 11.86 12.00 -38.54
CA ASN A 161 11.24 11.46 -39.77
C ASN A 161 11.13 9.93 -39.64
N PRO A 162 9.95 9.39 -39.31
CA PRO A 162 9.81 8.01 -38.90
C PRO A 162 9.65 7.07 -40.09
N GLU A 163 10.22 5.87 -39.96
CA GLU A 163 9.99 4.80 -40.91
C GLU A 163 8.60 4.18 -40.72
N LYS A 164 8.16 3.37 -41.68
CA LYS A 164 6.86 2.71 -41.63
C LYS A 164 6.70 1.82 -40.39
N ASP A 165 7.77 1.18 -39.95
CA ASP A 165 7.73 0.31 -38.78
C ASP A 165 7.72 1.12 -37.47
N ASP A 166 8.33 2.30 -37.43
CA ASP A 166 8.22 3.24 -36.29
C ASP A 166 6.77 3.74 -36.14
N LEU A 167 6.13 4.09 -37.26
CA LEU A 167 4.71 4.46 -37.31
C LEU A 167 3.79 3.33 -36.81
N ARG A 168 4.10 2.08 -37.16
CA ARG A 168 3.33 0.91 -36.69
C ARG A 168 3.55 0.67 -35.20
N CYS A 169 4.80 0.77 -34.74
CA CYS A 169 5.19 0.63 -33.34
C CYS A 169 4.43 1.65 -32.47
N ALA A 170 4.58 2.96 -32.76
CA ALA A 170 3.93 4.03 -31.99
C ALA A 170 2.39 3.88 -31.95
N ALA A 171 1.75 3.54 -33.07
CA ALA A 171 0.30 3.34 -33.11
C ALA A 171 -0.17 2.11 -32.31
N SER A 172 0.61 1.01 -32.35
CA SER A 172 0.30 -0.22 -31.60
C SER A 172 0.46 0.00 -30.09
N VAL A 173 1.60 0.55 -29.68
CA VAL A 173 1.94 0.88 -28.30
C VAL A 173 0.91 1.84 -27.72
N GLY A 174 0.67 3.00 -28.34
CA GLY A 174 -0.29 3.97 -27.81
C GLY A 174 -1.73 3.44 -27.75
N LYS A 175 -2.14 2.56 -28.67
CA LYS A 175 -3.44 1.86 -28.57
C LYS A 175 -3.48 0.93 -27.36
N ALA A 176 -2.42 0.18 -27.09
CA ALA A 176 -2.33 -0.73 -25.96
C ALA A 176 -2.28 0.02 -24.62
N THR A 177 -1.47 1.09 -24.52
CA THR A 177 -1.41 1.99 -23.35
C THR A 177 -2.79 2.54 -23.01
N ARG A 178 -3.54 3.00 -24.01
CA ARG A 178 -4.93 3.45 -23.81
C ARG A 178 -5.86 2.37 -23.24
N ILE A 179 -5.69 1.13 -23.71
CA ILE A 179 -6.50 0.00 -23.23
C ILE A 179 -6.15 -0.29 -21.77
N LEU A 180 -4.86 -0.30 -21.42
CA LEU A 180 -4.41 -0.47 -20.04
C LEU A 180 -4.97 0.63 -19.13
N LEU A 181 -4.82 1.90 -19.50
CA LEU A 181 -5.36 3.05 -18.75
C LEU A 181 -6.87 2.93 -18.49
N ASP A 182 -7.69 2.63 -19.51
CA ASP A 182 -9.15 2.48 -19.33
C ASP A 182 -9.51 1.27 -18.45
N ARG A 183 -8.79 0.15 -18.58
CA ARG A 183 -9.06 -1.07 -17.80
C ARG A 183 -8.66 -0.90 -16.34
N ARG A 184 -7.46 -0.37 -16.08
CA ARG A 184 -6.94 -0.11 -14.74
C ARG A 184 -7.88 0.80 -13.95
N GLN A 185 -8.20 1.98 -14.50
CA GLN A 185 -9.13 2.94 -13.87
C GLN A 185 -10.53 2.33 -13.65
N LYS A 186 -11.02 1.49 -14.58
CA LYS A 186 -12.33 0.83 -14.43
C LYS A 186 -12.32 -0.25 -13.34
N VAL A 187 -11.23 -0.99 -13.20
CA VAL A 187 -11.06 -2.04 -12.18
C VAL A 187 -10.97 -1.40 -10.80
N GLN A 188 -10.10 -0.40 -10.60
CA GLN A 188 -9.98 0.35 -9.35
C GLN A 188 -11.30 0.99 -8.92
N GLN A 189 -12.03 1.63 -9.84
CA GLN A 189 -13.35 2.21 -9.54
C GLN A 189 -14.38 1.16 -9.11
N ARG A 190 -14.30 -0.05 -9.66
CA ARG A 190 -15.20 -1.14 -9.24
C ARG A 190 -14.82 -1.66 -7.87
N CYS A 191 -13.53 -1.91 -7.63
CA CYS A 191 -13.04 -2.31 -6.31
C CYS A 191 -13.49 -1.29 -5.27
N ARG A 192 -13.22 0.00 -5.48
CA ARG A 192 -13.56 1.02 -4.49
C ARG A 192 -15.06 1.19 -4.28
N PHE A 193 -15.87 1.07 -5.33
CA PHE A 193 -17.32 1.05 -5.18
C PHE A 193 -17.82 -0.15 -4.36
N LEU A 194 -17.16 -1.30 -4.46
CA LEU A 194 -17.48 -2.47 -3.65
C LEU A 194 -17.03 -2.25 -2.20
N ALA A 195 -15.79 -1.81 -1.96
CA ALA A 195 -15.27 -1.49 -0.63
C ALA A 195 -16.13 -0.45 0.10
N ASP A 196 -16.50 0.64 -0.58
CA ASP A 196 -17.39 1.67 -0.04
C ASP A 196 -18.77 1.09 0.36
N ARG A 197 -19.26 0.07 -0.36
CA ARG A 197 -20.57 -0.55 -0.12
C ARG A 197 -20.53 -1.64 0.96
N THR A 198 -19.44 -2.39 1.07
CA THR A 198 -19.32 -3.52 2.00
C THR A 198 -18.65 -3.14 3.32
N SER A 199 -18.08 -1.95 3.43
CA SER A 199 -17.28 -1.50 4.59
C SER A 199 -16.07 -2.41 4.86
N ILE A 200 -15.63 -3.19 3.87
CA ILE A 200 -14.42 -3.99 3.97
C ILE A 200 -13.25 -3.06 3.63
N GLU A 201 -12.35 -2.88 4.59
CA GLU A 201 -11.10 -2.13 4.44
C GLU A 201 -10.07 -2.97 3.67
N GLU A 202 -10.33 -3.21 2.39
CA GLU A 202 -9.35 -3.83 1.51
C GLU A 202 -8.68 -2.77 0.62
N SER A 203 -7.36 -2.90 0.46
CA SER A 203 -6.56 -2.03 -0.39
C SER A 203 -6.94 -2.24 -1.86
N CYS A 204 -7.76 -1.35 -2.41
CA CYS A 204 -8.05 -1.30 -3.84
C CYS A 204 -6.89 -0.74 -4.69
N LYS A 205 -5.75 -0.43 -4.05
CA LYS A 205 -4.53 0.02 -4.71
C LYS A 205 -3.77 -1.16 -5.31
N GLU A 206 -3.72 -2.28 -4.59
CA GLU A 206 -3.05 -3.49 -5.04
C GLU A 206 -3.97 -4.29 -5.95
N PHE A 207 -3.51 -4.60 -7.16
CA PHE A 207 -4.23 -5.43 -8.13
C PHE A 207 -4.09 -6.91 -7.76
N ASN A 208 -4.58 -7.29 -6.58
CA ASN A 208 -4.72 -8.69 -6.19
C ASN A 208 -5.97 -9.32 -6.85
N SER A 209 -6.16 -10.63 -6.64
CA SER A 209 -7.30 -11.38 -7.19
C SER A 209 -8.66 -10.83 -6.76
N PHE A 210 -8.75 -10.05 -5.67
CA PHE A 210 -9.96 -9.39 -5.23
C PHE A 210 -10.24 -8.12 -6.03
N ALA A 211 -9.21 -7.29 -6.26
CA ALA A 211 -9.33 -6.05 -7.01
C ALA A 211 -9.60 -6.32 -8.50
N ASP A 212 -8.98 -7.33 -9.10
CA ASP A 212 -9.17 -7.73 -10.50
C ASP A 212 -9.57 -9.20 -10.68
N PRO A 213 -10.80 -9.61 -10.28
CA PRO A 213 -11.24 -11.02 -10.28
C PRO A 213 -11.40 -11.62 -11.69
N ARG A 214 -11.09 -10.84 -12.73
CA ARG A 214 -11.21 -11.24 -14.12
C ARG A 214 -9.90 -11.10 -14.87
N ASP A 215 -8.81 -10.67 -14.24
CA ASP A 215 -7.54 -10.37 -14.91
C ASP A 215 -7.76 -9.38 -16.09
N GLU A 216 -8.62 -8.36 -15.93
CA GLU A 216 -8.83 -7.32 -16.93
C GLU A 216 -7.58 -6.42 -17.11
N VAL A 217 -6.82 -6.15 -16.04
CA VAL A 217 -5.59 -5.35 -16.02
C VAL A 217 -4.42 -6.18 -16.51
N ALA A 218 -4.19 -7.37 -15.94
CA ALA A 218 -3.09 -8.25 -16.36
C ALA A 218 -3.16 -8.61 -17.86
N ARG A 219 -4.37 -8.86 -18.41
CA ARG A 219 -4.53 -9.07 -19.86
C ARG A 219 -4.33 -7.80 -20.71
N ALA A 220 -4.47 -6.62 -20.12
CA ALA A 220 -4.16 -5.37 -20.80
C ALA A 220 -2.65 -5.05 -20.76
N GLU A 221 -1.97 -5.39 -19.67
CA GLU A 221 -0.51 -5.33 -19.52
C GLU A 221 0.17 -6.29 -20.51
N LEU A 222 -0.29 -7.54 -20.60
CA LEU A 222 0.23 -8.49 -21.58
C LEU A 222 0.08 -7.96 -23.03
N LYS A 223 -1.04 -7.30 -23.34
CA LYS A 223 -1.24 -6.68 -24.67
C LYS A 223 -0.31 -5.50 -24.92
N LEU A 224 0.10 -4.79 -23.87
CA LEU A 224 1.06 -3.70 -23.96
C LEU A 224 2.47 -4.26 -24.19
N GLN A 225 2.85 -5.30 -23.44
CA GLN A 225 4.09 -6.03 -23.65
C GLN A 225 4.18 -6.62 -25.07
N ASP A 226 3.14 -7.30 -25.53
CA ASP A 226 3.05 -7.83 -26.90
C ASP A 226 3.17 -6.71 -27.96
N ALA A 227 2.54 -5.56 -27.72
CA ALA A 227 2.61 -4.41 -28.62
C ALA A 227 4.02 -3.80 -28.67
N ALA A 228 4.72 -3.76 -27.54
CA ALA A 228 6.10 -3.30 -27.45
C ALA A 228 7.06 -4.29 -28.14
N LEU A 229 6.94 -5.60 -27.88
CA LEU A 229 7.74 -6.66 -28.50
C LEU A 229 7.53 -6.75 -30.03
N ALA A 230 6.38 -6.31 -30.54
CA ALA A 230 6.11 -6.25 -31.98
C ALA A 230 6.81 -5.07 -32.69
N CYS A 231 7.44 -4.16 -31.95
CA CYS A 231 8.27 -3.10 -32.52
C CYS A 231 9.57 -3.66 -33.10
N ALA A 232 10.12 -3.01 -34.13
CA ALA A 232 11.47 -3.32 -34.58
C ALA A 232 12.47 -2.93 -33.47
N ALA A 233 13.59 -3.65 -33.35
CA ALA A 233 14.54 -3.49 -32.25
C ALA A 233 15.06 -2.06 -32.06
N GLU A 234 15.21 -1.30 -33.15
CA GLU A 234 15.70 0.09 -33.13
C GLU A 234 14.58 1.13 -33.01
N SER A 235 13.31 0.74 -33.21
CA SER A 235 12.19 1.69 -33.22
C SER A 235 12.03 2.45 -31.91
N PRO A 236 12.07 1.83 -30.71
CA PRO A 236 11.89 2.55 -29.45
C PRO A 236 12.97 3.63 -29.24
N ALA A 237 14.23 3.30 -29.52
CA ALA A 237 15.34 4.25 -29.46
C ALA A 237 15.18 5.42 -30.44
N ARG A 238 14.79 5.15 -31.70
CA ARG A 238 14.57 6.21 -32.71
C ARG A 238 13.39 7.11 -32.39
N LEU A 239 12.36 6.54 -31.78
CA LEU A 239 11.20 7.26 -31.28
C LEU A 239 11.53 8.02 -29.98
N GLY A 240 12.62 7.70 -29.28
CA GLY A 240 12.89 8.30 -27.96
C GLY A 240 11.77 8.00 -26.97
N LEU A 241 11.23 6.78 -27.02
CA LEU A 241 10.30 6.28 -26.00
C LEU A 241 11.05 6.07 -24.68
N CYS A 242 10.31 5.76 -23.62
CA CYS A 242 10.87 5.67 -22.27
C CYS A 242 11.90 4.53 -22.07
N ALA A 243 12.07 3.65 -23.06
CA ALA A 243 13.20 2.71 -23.14
C ALA A 243 13.64 2.50 -24.60
N ALA A 244 14.89 2.06 -24.78
CA ALA A 244 15.53 1.91 -26.09
C ALA A 244 15.26 0.55 -26.77
N ASP A 245 15.00 -0.51 -26.01
CA ASP A 245 14.71 -1.85 -26.52
C ASP A 245 13.23 -2.24 -26.31
N PRO A 246 12.67 -3.13 -27.15
CA PRO A 246 11.25 -3.52 -27.07
C PRO A 246 10.81 -4.16 -25.74
N ALA A 247 11.68 -4.91 -25.07
CA ALA A 247 11.33 -5.60 -23.83
C ALA A 247 11.24 -4.61 -22.66
N ALA A 248 12.29 -3.79 -22.49
CA ALA A 248 12.31 -2.72 -21.49
C ALA A 248 11.24 -1.65 -21.77
N LEU A 249 10.83 -1.45 -23.03
CA LEU A 249 9.72 -0.55 -23.37
C LEU A 249 8.41 -1.04 -22.75
N GLY A 250 8.12 -2.34 -22.83
CA GLY A 250 6.91 -2.93 -22.26
C GLY A 250 6.86 -2.78 -20.74
N GLU A 251 7.99 -2.99 -20.06
CA GLU A 251 8.14 -2.81 -18.61
C GLU A 251 7.99 -1.34 -18.22
N CYS A 252 8.76 -0.46 -18.85
CA CYS A 252 8.73 0.98 -18.58
C CYS A 252 7.32 1.60 -18.72
N LEU A 253 6.60 1.22 -19.79
CA LEU A 253 5.23 1.70 -20.00
C LEU A 253 4.25 1.11 -18.99
N THR A 254 4.44 -0.14 -18.56
CA THR A 254 3.64 -0.74 -17.48
C THR A 254 3.87 0.03 -16.19
N THR A 255 5.12 0.20 -15.75
CA THR A 255 5.46 0.99 -14.55
C THR A 255 4.88 2.41 -14.60
N THR A 256 4.97 3.09 -15.74
CA THR A 256 4.40 4.44 -15.87
C THR A 256 2.86 4.42 -15.80
N MET A 257 2.20 3.41 -16.38
CA MET A 257 0.75 3.26 -16.25
C MET A 257 0.34 2.87 -14.83
N ASP A 258 1.25 2.28 -14.08
CA ASP A 258 1.03 1.91 -12.71
C ASP A 258 0.99 3.12 -11.80
N GLU A 259 2.03 3.95 -11.90
CA GLU A 259 2.10 5.26 -11.25
C GLU A 259 0.89 6.14 -11.62
N ILE A 260 0.57 6.27 -12.92
CA ILE A 260 -0.59 7.06 -13.37
C ILE A 260 -1.92 6.47 -12.88
N GLY A 261 -2.01 5.15 -12.77
CA GLY A 261 -3.18 4.45 -12.25
C GLY A 261 -3.37 4.70 -10.77
N GLU A 262 -2.31 4.64 -9.97
CA GLU A 262 -2.34 4.97 -8.54
C GLU A 262 -2.66 6.45 -8.33
N ASP A 263 -1.99 7.34 -9.07
CA ASP A 263 -2.26 8.78 -9.03
C ASP A 263 -3.71 9.10 -9.39
N THR A 264 -4.26 8.48 -10.45
CA THR A 264 -5.68 8.63 -10.80
C THR A 264 -6.59 8.15 -9.68
N PHE A 265 -6.22 7.05 -9.02
CA PHE A 265 -6.99 6.50 -7.93
C PHE A 265 -7.00 7.49 -6.75
N ASN A 266 -5.84 8.00 -6.37
CA ASN A 266 -5.68 9.00 -5.31
C ASN A 266 -6.37 10.34 -5.66
N ASP A 267 -6.43 10.73 -6.95
CA ASP A 267 -7.18 11.91 -7.42
C ASP A 267 -8.71 11.78 -7.13
N LEU A 268 -9.25 10.57 -7.18
CA LEU A 268 -10.70 10.28 -7.01
C LEU A 268 -11.06 9.82 -5.60
N TYR A 269 -10.11 9.19 -4.92
CA TYR A 269 -10.24 8.59 -3.60
C TYR A 269 -9.02 8.99 -2.77
N PRO A 270 -8.87 10.30 -2.49
CA PRO A 270 -7.71 10.79 -1.78
C PRO A 270 -7.62 10.11 -0.43
N GLU A 271 -6.40 9.70 -0.08
CA GLU A 271 -6.15 9.17 1.25
C GLU A 271 -6.47 10.23 2.30
N PRO A 272 -6.98 9.80 3.46
CA PRO A 272 -7.15 10.70 4.58
C PRO A 272 -5.83 11.39 4.90
N PHE A 273 -5.89 12.70 5.14
CA PHE A 273 -4.75 13.48 5.62
C PHE A 273 -5.13 14.29 6.85
N LEU A 274 -4.14 14.58 7.67
CA LEU A 274 -4.22 15.41 8.86
C LEU A 274 -2.97 16.28 8.92
N SER A 275 -3.14 17.58 9.08
CA SER A 275 -2.06 18.57 9.07
C SER A 275 -2.29 19.65 10.11
N LEU A 276 -1.42 19.68 11.12
CA LEU A 276 -1.35 20.76 12.10
C LEU A 276 -0.56 21.94 11.51
N GLN A 277 -1.25 23.06 11.30
CA GLN A 277 -0.66 24.28 10.76
C GLN A 277 -0.07 25.16 11.86
N SER A 278 -0.71 25.19 13.03
CA SER A 278 -0.22 25.89 14.22
C SER A 278 -0.70 25.19 15.48
N PRO A 279 0.08 25.25 16.56
CA PRO A 279 1.46 25.77 16.62
C PRO A 279 2.45 24.93 15.81
N THR A 280 3.56 25.57 15.38
CA THR A 280 4.68 24.86 14.76
C THR A 280 5.47 24.07 15.81
N GLN A 281 6.29 23.12 15.35
CA GLN A 281 7.18 22.36 16.24
C GLN A 281 8.09 23.30 17.02
N GLY A 282 8.19 23.10 18.34
CA GLY A 282 9.06 23.89 19.20
C GLY A 282 8.58 25.33 19.43
N ALA A 283 7.33 25.65 19.09
CA ALA A 283 6.79 26.98 19.34
C ALA A 283 6.75 27.28 20.85
N PHE A 284 7.14 28.51 21.19
CA PHE A 284 7.02 29.06 22.52
C PHE A 284 5.65 29.69 22.70
N PHE A 285 5.02 29.48 23.84
CA PHE A 285 3.79 30.17 24.20
C PHE A 285 3.78 30.54 25.68
N GLN A 286 3.10 31.65 25.98
CA GLN A 286 2.90 32.12 27.35
C GLN A 286 1.41 32.27 27.58
N GLY A 287 0.83 31.41 28.42
CA GLY A 287 -0.59 31.41 28.69
C GLY A 287 -1.04 30.14 29.38
N THR A 288 -2.29 30.13 29.84
CA THR A 288 -2.97 28.95 30.37
C THR A 288 -3.59 28.09 29.27
N SER A 289 -3.68 28.61 28.04
CA SER A 289 -4.19 27.89 26.88
C SER A 289 -3.52 28.35 25.59
N LEU A 290 -3.56 27.48 24.59
CA LEU A 290 -3.10 27.74 23.22
C LEU A 290 -4.14 27.21 22.23
N GLU A 291 -4.34 27.92 21.12
CA GLU A 291 -5.22 27.45 20.05
C GLU A 291 -4.43 26.61 19.03
N ALA A 292 -4.82 25.36 18.88
CA ALA A 292 -4.34 24.46 17.84
C ALA A 292 -5.26 24.58 16.62
N HIS A 293 -4.70 24.88 15.44
CA HIS A 293 -5.46 24.93 14.19
C HIS A 293 -4.76 24.14 13.09
N GLY A 294 -5.56 23.50 12.26
CA GLY A 294 -5.05 22.72 11.15
C GLY A 294 -6.11 22.37 10.13
N GLN A 295 -5.75 21.45 9.26
CA GLN A 295 -6.59 20.94 8.19
C GLN A 295 -6.58 19.41 8.20
N PHE A 296 -7.69 18.82 7.79
CA PHE A 296 -7.81 17.42 7.50
C PHE A 296 -8.67 17.25 6.23
N GLY A 297 -8.61 16.09 5.60
CA GLY A 297 -9.41 15.80 4.41
C GLY A 297 -9.20 14.37 3.95
N GLY A 298 -9.75 14.00 2.78
CA GLY A 298 -9.74 12.61 2.26
C GLY A 298 -10.60 11.62 3.05
N ALA A 299 -11.14 12.05 4.19
CA ALA A 299 -12.01 11.31 5.08
C ALA A 299 -13.38 11.99 5.19
N ALA A 300 -14.45 11.19 5.20
CA ALA A 300 -15.80 11.69 5.33
C ALA A 300 -16.05 12.17 6.79
N PRO A 301 -16.38 13.45 7.04
CA PRO A 301 -16.49 14.01 8.39
C PRO A 301 -17.58 13.34 9.25
N GLU A 302 -18.56 12.67 8.63
CA GLU A 302 -19.56 11.88 9.35
C GLU A 302 -18.99 10.56 9.90
N ARG A 303 -17.89 10.07 9.32
CA ARG A 303 -17.20 8.84 9.75
C ARG A 303 -15.95 9.12 10.57
N TYR A 304 -15.42 10.33 10.54
CA TYR A 304 -14.15 10.66 11.19
C TYR A 304 -14.23 11.98 11.95
N SER A 305 -13.63 11.99 13.15
CA SER A 305 -13.52 13.19 13.98
C SER A 305 -12.05 13.48 14.27
N VAL A 306 -11.71 14.78 14.30
CA VAL A 306 -10.40 15.24 14.75
C VAL A 306 -10.39 15.33 16.27
N TYR A 307 -9.38 14.74 16.89
CA TYR A 307 -9.10 14.84 18.31
C TYR A 307 -7.83 15.66 18.53
N VAL A 308 -7.83 16.52 19.53
CA VAL A 308 -6.66 17.27 19.99
C VAL A 308 -6.50 16.95 21.48
N ASN A 309 -5.39 16.31 21.86
CA ASN A 309 -5.14 15.82 23.21
C ASN A 309 -6.32 15.00 23.79
N ASN A 310 -6.83 14.04 23.01
CA ASN A 310 -7.99 13.20 23.33
C ASN A 310 -9.36 13.91 23.44
N GLU A 311 -9.43 15.20 23.12
CA GLU A 311 -10.70 15.94 23.07
C GLU A 311 -11.14 16.19 21.62
N VAL A 312 -12.44 16.09 21.34
CA VAL A 312 -12.95 16.35 19.98
C VAL A 312 -12.79 17.82 19.62
N ALA A 313 -12.10 18.11 18.52
CA ALA A 313 -11.91 19.45 18.00
C ALA A 313 -13.11 19.91 17.16
N ALA A 314 -13.36 21.22 17.14
CA ALA A 314 -14.38 21.80 16.26
C ALA A 314 -13.87 21.80 14.82
N THR A 315 -14.67 21.24 13.89
CA THR A 315 -14.33 21.16 12.47
C THR A 315 -15.20 22.08 11.62
N THR A 316 -14.67 22.58 10.51
CA THR A 316 -15.43 23.35 9.50
C THR A 316 -15.88 22.45 8.35
N SER A 317 -16.87 22.89 7.57
CA SER A 317 -17.29 22.22 6.33
C SER A 317 -16.23 22.20 5.23
N THR A 318 -15.13 22.91 5.41
CA THR A 318 -13.99 22.98 4.50
C THR A 318 -12.79 22.15 4.97
N GLY A 319 -12.94 21.36 6.05
CA GLY A 319 -11.87 20.53 6.58
C GLY A 319 -10.87 21.24 7.48
N GLY A 320 -11.15 22.47 7.90
CA GLY A 320 -10.40 23.11 8.96
C GLY A 320 -10.79 22.52 10.32
N PHE A 321 -9.86 22.53 11.27
CA PHE A 321 -10.19 22.28 12.68
C PHE A 321 -9.53 23.32 13.59
N SER A 322 -10.17 23.61 14.72
CA SER A 322 -9.59 24.41 15.81
C SER A 322 -9.95 23.80 17.17
N HIS A 323 -9.00 23.83 18.10
CA HIS A 323 -9.20 23.42 19.49
C HIS A 323 -8.37 24.26 20.46
N SER A 324 -8.95 24.61 21.62
CA SER A 324 -8.22 25.31 22.68
C SER A 324 -7.62 24.30 23.65
N VAL A 325 -6.30 24.21 23.66
CA VAL A 325 -5.52 23.27 24.47
C VAL A 325 -5.11 23.97 25.75
N GLN A 326 -5.55 23.44 26.89
CA GLN A 326 -5.08 23.93 28.18
C GLN A 326 -3.63 23.53 28.40
N ALA A 327 -2.84 24.46 28.91
CA ALA A 327 -1.45 24.20 29.23
C ALA A 327 -1.36 23.35 30.51
N GLY A 328 -0.63 22.24 30.44
CA GLY A 328 -0.28 21.43 31.60
C GLY A 328 0.71 22.13 32.53
N SER A 329 1.21 21.43 33.55
CA SER A 329 2.15 21.98 34.54
C SER A 329 3.62 21.95 34.11
N GLY A 330 3.96 21.37 32.96
CA GLY A 330 5.33 21.20 32.48
C GLY A 330 5.81 22.36 31.58
N VAL A 331 7.13 22.53 31.44
CA VAL A 331 7.69 23.46 30.44
C VAL A 331 7.48 22.92 29.03
N LEU A 332 7.58 21.60 28.84
CA LEU A 332 7.25 20.92 27.60
C LEU A 332 5.77 20.53 27.59
N GLN A 333 5.09 20.89 26.51
CA GLN A 333 3.67 20.64 26.33
C GLN A 333 3.50 19.79 25.07
N PRO A 334 3.15 18.51 25.20
CA PRO A 334 2.82 17.69 24.04
C PRO A 334 1.46 18.12 23.50
N LEU A 335 1.42 18.28 22.18
CA LEU A 335 0.19 18.48 21.42
C LEU A 335 0.06 17.31 20.46
N VAL A 336 -0.88 16.43 20.73
CA VAL A 336 -1.22 15.30 19.88
C VAL A 336 -2.52 15.62 19.17
N ILE A 337 -2.52 15.47 17.85
CA ILE A 337 -3.73 15.55 17.04
C ILE A 337 -3.94 14.22 16.33
N GLU A 338 -5.18 13.77 16.28
CA GLU A 338 -5.53 12.49 15.68
C GLU A 338 -6.79 12.61 14.84
N LEU A 339 -6.84 11.86 13.75
CA LEU A 339 -8.06 11.64 12.99
C LEU A 339 -8.52 10.23 13.35
N ARG A 340 -9.66 10.11 14.02
CA ARG A 340 -10.20 8.81 14.46
C ARG A 340 -11.50 8.50 13.75
N HIS A 341 -11.73 7.21 13.50
CA HIS A 341 -13.03 6.76 13.04
C HIS A 341 -14.06 6.93 14.18
N THR A 342 -15.18 7.61 13.91
CA THR A 342 -16.14 8.04 14.93
C THR A 342 -16.77 6.86 15.67
N SER A 343 -17.02 5.73 14.99
CA SER A 343 -17.68 4.57 15.61
C SER A 343 -16.73 3.62 16.33
N SER A 344 -15.55 3.34 15.75
CA SER A 344 -14.59 2.39 16.34
C SER A 344 -13.56 3.06 17.24
N GLN A 345 -13.41 4.39 17.15
CA GLN A 345 -12.35 5.17 17.80
C GLN A 345 -10.93 4.81 17.34
N ASN A 346 -10.79 3.95 16.31
CA ASN A 346 -9.49 3.61 15.74
C ASN A 346 -8.81 4.88 15.20
N VAL A 347 -7.54 5.06 15.56
CA VAL A 347 -6.70 6.16 15.08
C VAL A 347 -6.29 5.84 13.65
N LEU A 348 -6.71 6.69 12.74
CA LEU A 348 -6.34 6.59 11.33
C LEU A 348 -5.07 7.40 11.05
N LEU A 349 -5.01 8.62 11.57
CA LEU A 349 -3.86 9.50 11.43
C LEU A 349 -3.54 10.16 12.77
N ARG A 350 -2.27 10.52 12.98
CA ARG A 350 -1.73 11.07 14.22
C ARG A 350 -0.55 12.01 13.93
N GLN A 351 -0.65 13.27 14.31
CA GLN A 351 0.50 14.17 14.34
C GLN A 351 0.78 14.62 15.77
N ARG A 352 2.06 14.83 16.07
CA ARG A 352 2.51 15.37 17.35
C ARG A 352 3.33 16.63 17.16
N ARG A 353 3.16 17.59 18.06
CA ARG A 353 4.07 18.71 18.28
C ARG A 353 4.50 18.78 19.73
N THR A 354 5.72 19.24 19.94
CA THR A 354 6.21 19.62 21.27
C THR A 354 6.30 21.12 21.32
N LEU A 355 5.75 21.72 22.37
CA LEU A 355 5.67 23.16 22.58
C LEU A 355 6.36 23.53 23.88
N HIS A 356 6.79 24.78 24.00
CA HIS A 356 7.45 25.30 25.20
C HIS A 356 6.55 26.33 25.87
N GLN A 357 6.08 26.06 27.09
CA GLN A 357 5.29 26.99 27.88
C GLN A 357 6.19 27.98 28.64
N THR A 358 7.01 28.72 27.91
CA THR A 358 7.90 29.76 28.43
C THR A 358 8.10 30.85 27.37
N SER A 359 8.62 32.02 27.75
CA SER A 359 9.05 33.05 26.77
C SER A 359 10.33 32.67 26.03
N GLY A 360 11.07 31.69 26.54
CA GLY A 360 12.36 31.26 26.02
C GLY A 360 13.12 30.39 27.02
N ILE A 361 14.26 29.88 26.58
CA ILE A 361 15.18 29.10 27.42
C ILE A 361 16.36 30.03 27.77
N PRO A 362 16.62 30.34 29.06
CA PRO A 362 17.76 31.15 29.45
C PRO A 362 19.09 30.51 28.99
N LEU A 363 20.02 31.32 28.47
CA LEU A 363 21.37 30.85 28.13
C LEU A 363 22.05 30.20 29.34
N GLY A 364 22.34 28.90 29.24
CA GLY A 364 23.02 28.13 30.28
C GLY A 364 22.11 27.41 31.28
N SER A 365 20.79 27.38 31.08
CA SER A 365 19.92 26.51 31.88
C SER A 365 20.19 25.04 31.58
N THR A 366 20.38 24.22 32.63
CA THR A 366 20.42 22.76 32.54
C THR A 366 19.02 22.12 32.56
N GLU A 367 17.96 22.94 32.57
CA GLU A 367 16.62 22.44 32.28
C GLU A 367 16.67 21.72 30.93
N ALA A 368 16.10 20.52 30.88
CA ALA A 368 15.99 19.72 29.67
C ALA A 368 15.31 20.58 28.60
N ALA A 369 16.13 21.30 27.84
CA ALA A 369 15.75 21.83 26.56
C ALA A 369 15.50 20.59 25.73
N GLY A 370 14.24 20.13 25.75
CA GLY A 370 13.79 19.00 24.97
C GLY A 370 14.07 19.31 23.51
N LEU A 371 15.21 18.84 23.02
CA LEU A 371 15.52 18.85 21.62
C LEU A 371 14.62 17.79 20.99
N SER A 372 13.50 18.23 20.43
CA SER A 372 12.69 17.34 19.62
C SER A 372 13.38 17.21 18.26
N PHE A 373 13.92 16.04 17.97
CA PHE A 373 14.36 15.70 16.63
C PHE A 373 13.24 14.95 15.92
N ARG A 374 12.93 15.37 14.69
CA ARG A 374 12.17 14.53 13.77
C ARG A 374 13.18 13.84 12.88
N LEU A 375 13.23 12.52 12.97
CA LEU A 375 13.94 11.72 11.98
C LEU A 375 13.05 11.71 10.72
N SER A 376 13.53 12.38 9.67
CA SER A 376 13.00 12.14 8.33
C SER A 376 13.47 10.78 7.84
N ASP A 377 12.89 10.31 6.75
CA ASP A 377 13.35 9.17 5.96
C ASP A 377 14.88 9.15 5.77
N ARG A 378 15.43 10.23 5.21
CA ARG A 378 16.88 10.46 5.09
C ARG A 378 17.69 10.38 6.40
N GLY A 379 17.03 10.62 7.53
CA GLY A 379 17.62 10.49 8.86
C GLY A 379 17.67 9.03 9.29
N LEU A 380 16.60 8.28 9.03
CA LEU A 380 16.54 6.83 9.26
C LEU A 380 17.52 6.08 8.35
N ASP A 381 17.63 6.41 7.06
CA ASP A 381 18.63 5.83 6.14
C ASP A 381 20.06 5.84 6.72
N ARG A 382 20.38 6.90 7.48
CA ARG A 382 21.70 7.07 8.10
C ARG A 382 21.85 6.27 9.39
N LEU A 383 20.76 5.98 10.08
CA LEU A 383 20.74 5.21 11.31
C LEU A 383 20.65 3.71 11.05
N GLU A 384 20.05 3.29 9.94
CA GLU A 384 19.87 1.88 9.54
C GLU A 384 21.12 1.01 9.74
N PRO A 385 22.34 1.39 9.26
CA PRO A 385 23.51 0.54 9.46
C PRO A 385 23.89 0.38 10.94
N SER A 386 23.63 1.43 11.74
CA SER A 386 23.92 1.41 13.18
C SER A 386 22.89 0.56 13.91
N LEU A 387 21.61 0.72 13.59
CA LEU A 387 20.52 -0.10 14.13
C LEU A 387 20.75 -1.57 13.78
N ALA A 388 21.11 -1.87 12.52
CA ALA A 388 21.42 -3.23 12.09
C ALA A 388 22.59 -3.86 12.86
N SER A 389 23.58 -3.07 13.25
CA SER A 389 24.73 -3.57 14.02
C SER A 389 24.44 -3.83 15.50
N MET A 390 23.36 -3.26 16.04
CA MET A 390 22.98 -3.38 17.45
C MET A 390 22.07 -4.59 17.71
N VAL A 391 21.40 -5.09 16.68
CA VAL A 391 20.50 -6.24 16.79
C VAL A 391 21.29 -7.52 16.59
N GLU A 392 21.46 -8.29 17.66
CA GLU A 392 21.93 -9.67 17.59
C GLU A 392 20.72 -10.59 17.45
N ILE A 393 20.45 -11.08 16.23
CA ILE A 393 19.35 -12.03 15.98
C ILE A 393 19.82 -13.44 16.31
N ASP A 394 19.45 -13.92 17.50
CA ASP A 394 19.60 -15.31 17.89
C ASP A 394 18.34 -16.10 17.52
N LEU A 395 18.23 -16.51 16.25
CA LEU A 395 17.11 -17.34 15.75
C LEU A 395 16.80 -18.57 16.62
N PRO A 396 17.79 -19.31 17.16
CA PRO A 396 17.54 -20.40 18.11
C PRO A 396 16.79 -19.99 19.38
N SER A 397 16.94 -18.74 19.84
CA SER A 397 16.18 -18.24 20.99
C SER A 397 14.73 -17.90 20.64
N LEU A 398 14.49 -17.42 19.41
CA LEU A 398 13.17 -17.06 18.90
C LEU A 398 12.36 -18.30 18.48
N LEU A 399 13.03 -19.28 17.90
CA LEU A 399 12.46 -20.54 17.42
C LEU A 399 13.19 -21.71 18.08
N PRO A 400 12.97 -21.96 19.39
CA PRO A 400 13.62 -23.05 20.08
C PRO A 400 13.25 -24.41 19.46
N PRO A 401 14.13 -25.42 19.58
CA PRO A 401 13.82 -26.76 19.12
C PRO A 401 12.51 -27.29 19.74
N GLY A 402 11.63 -27.82 18.89
CA GLY A 402 10.30 -28.29 19.27
C GLY A 402 9.18 -27.24 19.18
N THR A 403 9.47 -25.99 18.80
CA THR A 403 8.43 -24.98 18.54
C THR A 403 7.47 -25.47 17.47
N LEU A 404 6.18 -25.47 17.76
CA LEU A 404 5.11 -25.77 16.81
C LEU A 404 5.01 -24.60 15.82
N VAL A 405 5.25 -24.89 14.54
CA VAL A 405 5.18 -23.91 13.45
C VAL A 405 3.85 -24.02 12.72
N ILE A 406 3.36 -25.25 12.55
CA ILE A 406 2.09 -25.54 11.88
C ILE A 406 1.36 -26.57 12.73
N ASP A 407 0.12 -26.24 13.08
CA ASP A 407 -0.78 -27.05 13.89
C ASP A 407 -1.85 -27.67 12.98
N ASP A 408 -2.09 -28.97 13.12
CA ASP A 408 -3.21 -29.69 12.49
C ASP A 408 -3.32 -29.52 10.94
N PHE A 409 -2.20 -29.61 10.21
CA PHE A 409 -2.20 -29.46 8.75
C PHE A 409 -2.89 -30.63 8.04
N GLU A 410 -4.03 -30.37 7.39
CA GLU A 410 -4.80 -31.37 6.64
C GLU A 410 -4.17 -31.69 5.27
N TYR A 411 -3.54 -32.85 5.12
CA TYR A 411 -2.85 -33.23 3.87
C TYR A 411 -3.57 -34.32 3.04
N LEU A 412 -4.58 -34.99 3.60
CA LEU A 412 -5.35 -36.02 2.86
C LEU A 412 -6.79 -36.14 3.39
N CYS A 413 -7.76 -35.64 2.62
CA CYS A 413 -9.19 -35.67 2.98
C CYS A 413 -10.00 -36.62 2.06
N VAL A 414 -9.67 -37.92 2.07
CA VAL A 414 -10.41 -38.92 1.28
C VAL A 414 -11.52 -39.59 2.11
N ILE A 415 -11.26 -39.88 3.40
CA ILE A 415 -12.23 -40.39 4.39
C ILE A 415 -11.76 -39.94 5.79
N GLY A 416 -12.16 -38.72 6.21
CA GLY A 416 -11.53 -38.04 7.35
C GLY A 416 -10.19 -37.41 6.95
N CYS A 417 -9.93 -36.19 7.39
CA CYS A 417 -8.68 -35.52 7.09
C CYS A 417 -7.59 -36.07 8.02
N LEU A 418 -6.49 -36.55 7.43
CA LEU A 418 -5.26 -36.77 8.19
C LEU A 418 -4.62 -35.41 8.42
N THR A 419 -4.42 -35.06 9.69
CA THR A 419 -3.69 -33.88 10.11
C THR A 419 -2.26 -34.24 10.47
N THR A 420 -1.35 -33.28 10.36
CA THR A 420 0.02 -33.41 10.86
C THR A 420 0.53 -32.10 11.41
N ASP A 421 1.37 -32.20 12.43
CA ASP A 421 2.04 -31.07 13.04
C ASP A 421 3.44 -30.93 12.44
N VAL A 422 3.87 -29.67 12.29
CA VAL A 422 5.24 -29.35 11.89
C VAL A 422 5.89 -28.58 13.01
N THR A 423 6.99 -29.12 13.52
CA THR A 423 7.76 -28.55 14.62
C THR A 423 9.19 -28.21 14.17
N ILE A 424 9.81 -27.19 14.76
CA ILE A 424 11.25 -26.97 14.59
C ILE A 424 11.97 -28.20 15.11
N ASN A 425 12.91 -28.73 14.34
CA ASN A 425 13.47 -30.05 14.58
C ASN A 425 14.01 -30.15 16.03
N PRO A 426 13.41 -31.01 16.89
CA PRO A 426 13.80 -31.08 18.28
C PRO A 426 15.22 -31.65 18.37
N SER A 427 16.11 -30.98 19.11
CA SER A 427 17.55 -31.29 19.24
C SER A 427 17.88 -32.67 19.84
N ASN A 428 16.87 -33.51 20.08
CA ASN A 428 16.97 -34.79 20.78
C ASN A 428 17.11 -36.00 19.85
N GLY A 429 17.83 -35.89 18.72
CA GLY A 429 18.29 -37.08 17.96
C GLY A 429 18.55 -36.94 16.46
N SER A 430 18.21 -35.80 15.84
CA SER A 430 18.52 -35.49 14.43
C SER A 430 19.81 -34.66 14.34
N ASN A 431 20.65 -34.89 13.33
CA ASN A 431 21.82 -34.04 13.03
C ASN A 431 21.40 -32.68 12.40
N ALA A 432 20.17 -32.25 12.66
CA ALA A 432 19.59 -31.07 12.07
C ALA A 432 20.29 -29.82 12.62
N PRO A 433 20.84 -28.95 11.75
CA PRO A 433 21.43 -27.71 12.20
C PRO A 433 20.36 -26.84 12.88
N PRO A 434 20.71 -26.11 13.96
CA PRO A 434 19.79 -25.16 14.56
C PRO A 434 19.40 -24.07 13.53
N PRO A 435 18.24 -23.42 13.68
CA PRO A 435 17.85 -22.29 12.85
C PRO A 435 18.97 -21.24 12.82
N ALA A 436 19.31 -20.72 11.64
CA ALA A 436 20.43 -19.81 11.49
C ALA A 436 20.18 -18.74 10.42
N VAL A 437 20.81 -17.58 10.60
CA VAL A 437 20.93 -16.49 9.64
C VAL A 437 22.38 -16.05 9.54
N ALA A 438 22.85 -15.75 8.33
CA ALA A 438 24.21 -15.25 8.12
C ALA A 438 24.31 -13.72 8.23
N GLY A 439 23.19 -13.01 8.12
CA GLY A 439 23.19 -11.55 8.16
C GLY A 439 21.81 -10.96 8.39
N PHE A 440 21.82 -9.67 8.75
CA PHE A 440 20.64 -8.87 9.01
C PHE A 440 20.80 -7.51 8.33
N ARG A 441 19.74 -7.04 7.69
CA ARG A 441 19.62 -5.66 7.23
C ARG A 441 18.27 -5.12 7.65
N LEU A 442 18.25 -3.83 7.96
CA LEU A 442 17.05 -3.06 8.27
C LEU A 442 16.97 -1.90 7.28
N GLY A 443 15.86 -1.82 6.56
CA GLY A 443 15.35 -0.60 5.93
C GLY A 443 14.24 -0.04 6.82
N ALA A 444 14.24 1.26 7.08
CA ALA A 444 13.24 1.91 7.92
C ALA A 444 12.83 3.22 7.27
N ASP A 445 11.68 3.21 6.60
CA ASP A 445 11.16 4.38 5.91
C ASP A 445 10.17 5.13 6.80
N ALA A 446 10.33 6.46 6.89
CA ALA A 446 9.36 7.28 7.61
C ALA A 446 8.14 7.53 6.72
N ARG A 447 7.03 6.84 6.99
CA ARG A 447 5.81 6.89 6.17
C ARG A 447 4.66 7.64 6.82
N GLY A 448 3.74 8.09 5.96
CA GLY A 448 2.57 8.88 6.33
C GLY A 448 2.91 10.34 6.63
N ALA A 449 2.43 11.26 5.78
CA ALA A 449 2.59 12.71 5.97
C ALA A 449 1.96 13.26 7.27
N GLY A 450 1.29 12.42 8.07
CA GLY A 450 0.73 12.82 9.34
C GLY A 450 0.24 11.72 10.27
N VAL A 451 0.78 10.50 10.21
CA VAL A 451 0.58 9.45 11.24
C VAL A 451 1.87 9.16 11.99
N GLY A 452 3.01 9.28 11.29
CA GLY A 452 4.32 9.02 11.85
C GLY A 452 4.49 7.55 12.20
N TYR A 453 4.29 6.64 11.24
CA TYR A 453 4.72 5.27 11.39
C TYR A 453 6.03 5.03 10.64
N VAL A 454 6.75 4.00 11.06
CA VAL A 454 7.93 3.50 10.36
C VAL A 454 7.51 2.26 9.60
N GLU A 455 7.66 2.29 8.28
CA GLU A 455 7.63 1.07 7.48
C GLU A 455 9.01 0.45 7.61
N ALA A 456 9.09 -0.74 8.20
CA ALA A 456 10.33 -1.46 8.35
C ALA A 456 10.39 -2.62 7.36
N GLU A 457 11.48 -2.67 6.60
CA GLU A 457 11.90 -3.81 5.80
C GLU A 457 13.06 -4.51 6.51
N ILE A 458 12.82 -5.69 7.05
CA ILE A 458 13.84 -6.51 7.68
C ILE A 458 14.26 -7.61 6.69
N VAL A 459 15.55 -7.66 6.37
CA VAL A 459 16.12 -8.70 5.49
C VAL A 459 17.02 -9.60 6.30
N LEU A 460 16.60 -10.85 6.47
CA LEU A 460 17.41 -11.94 7.03
C LEU A 460 18.15 -12.63 5.88
N GLN A 461 19.47 -12.68 5.94
CA GLN A 461 20.31 -13.23 4.86
C GLN A 461 20.70 -14.68 5.15
N ALA A 462 20.68 -15.52 4.11
CA ALA A 462 21.02 -16.95 4.17
C ALA A 462 20.30 -17.67 5.33
N VAL A 463 18.97 -17.63 5.31
CA VAL A 463 18.13 -18.28 6.30
C VAL A 463 18.23 -19.79 6.11
N SER A 464 18.47 -20.52 7.19
CA SER A 464 18.45 -21.98 7.22
C SER A 464 17.57 -22.45 8.37
N LEU A 465 16.61 -23.32 8.08
CA LEU A 465 15.66 -23.89 9.02
C LEU A 465 15.58 -25.41 8.82
N SER A 466 15.52 -26.16 9.90
CA SER A 466 15.16 -27.59 9.86
C SER A 466 13.88 -27.79 10.65
N ALA A 467 12.87 -28.34 10.01
CA ALA A 467 11.57 -28.66 10.59
C ALA A 467 11.31 -30.16 10.48
N ARG A 468 10.47 -30.67 11.37
CA ARG A 468 10.08 -32.07 11.44
C ARG A 468 8.57 -32.19 11.33
N VAL A 469 8.13 -33.05 10.43
CA VAL A 469 6.74 -33.46 10.29
C VAL A 469 6.48 -34.60 11.27
N VAL A 470 5.75 -34.33 12.34
CA VAL A 470 5.71 -35.19 13.54
C VAL A 470 5.15 -36.58 13.22
N GLU A 471 4.01 -36.63 12.56
CA GLU A 471 3.27 -37.87 12.26
C GLU A 471 3.94 -38.69 11.16
N LEU A 472 4.66 -38.04 10.25
CA LEU A 472 5.40 -38.69 9.16
C LEU A 472 6.83 -39.07 9.58
N GLY A 473 7.34 -38.50 10.67
CA GLY A 473 8.65 -38.78 11.22
C GLY A 473 9.83 -38.32 10.36
N CYS A 474 9.57 -37.48 9.36
CA CYS A 474 10.56 -36.99 8.40
C CYS A 474 10.87 -35.49 8.59
N ASP A 475 12.01 -35.08 8.04
CA ASP A 475 12.58 -33.75 8.18
C ASP A 475 12.45 -32.97 6.85
N ILE A 476 12.28 -31.66 6.99
CA ILE A 476 12.26 -30.67 5.92
C ILE A 476 13.34 -29.65 6.24
N ASN A 477 14.33 -29.54 5.37
CA ASN A 477 15.37 -28.53 5.47
C ASN A 477 15.07 -27.43 4.47
N VAL A 478 14.86 -26.22 4.98
CA VAL A 478 14.55 -25.03 4.19
C VAL A 478 15.77 -24.12 4.22
N THR A 479 16.15 -23.64 3.04
CA THR A 479 17.17 -22.60 2.87
C THR A 479 16.62 -21.48 2.00
N SER A 480 17.04 -20.26 2.26
CA SER A 480 16.69 -19.11 1.43
C SER A 480 17.83 -18.10 1.45
N ASP A 481 18.15 -17.53 0.28
CA ASP A 481 19.16 -16.47 0.16
C ASP A 481 18.77 -15.25 1.00
N ALA A 482 17.46 -14.92 1.05
CA ALA A 482 16.93 -13.87 1.90
C ALA A 482 15.47 -14.10 2.28
N ALA A 483 15.13 -13.88 3.56
CA ALA A 483 13.75 -13.66 3.98
C ALA A 483 13.53 -12.17 4.24
N VAL A 484 12.55 -11.59 3.56
CA VAL A 484 12.19 -10.17 3.66
C VAL A 484 10.88 -10.07 4.43
N LEU A 485 10.92 -9.40 5.58
CA LEU A 485 9.78 -9.11 6.44
C LEU A 485 9.44 -7.63 6.26
N ARG A 486 8.19 -7.30 5.92
CA ARG A 486 7.73 -5.91 5.79
C ARG A 486 6.56 -5.66 6.71
N GLY A 487 6.65 -4.60 7.50
CA GLY A 487 5.60 -4.23 8.44
C GLY A 487 5.59 -2.74 8.72
N ASN A 488 4.45 -2.26 9.21
CA ASN A 488 4.31 -0.88 9.68
C ASN A 488 4.31 -0.87 11.20
N PHE A 489 5.01 0.09 11.79
CA PHE A 489 5.17 0.18 13.24
C PHE A 489 4.92 1.62 13.71
N ASP A 490 4.06 1.79 14.72
CA ASP A 490 3.98 3.03 15.49
C ASP A 490 5.06 3.01 16.58
N LEU A 491 5.64 4.17 16.87
CA LEU A 491 6.66 4.33 17.89
C LEU A 491 6.15 5.32 18.94
N TRP A 492 5.92 4.84 20.15
CA TRP A 492 5.44 5.64 21.28
C TRP A 492 6.45 5.65 22.42
N TRP A 493 6.20 6.40 23.48
CA TRP A 493 6.97 6.25 24.72
C TRP A 493 6.22 5.28 25.63
N ALA A 494 6.94 4.39 26.30
CA ALA A 494 6.28 3.44 27.20
C ALA A 494 5.51 4.23 28.29
N PRO A 495 4.20 4.01 28.49
CA PRO A 495 3.42 4.79 29.45
C PRO A 495 3.96 4.69 30.89
N ALA A 496 4.55 3.54 31.23
CA ALA A 496 5.16 3.26 32.52
C ALA A 496 6.59 3.82 32.66
N ASP A 497 7.31 4.00 31.55
CA ASP A 497 8.67 4.53 31.52
C ASP A 497 8.88 5.37 30.26
N ARG A 498 8.72 6.70 30.41
CA ARG A 498 8.83 7.65 29.30
C ARG A 498 10.26 7.76 28.73
N THR A 499 11.23 7.09 29.32
CA THR A 499 12.60 7.00 28.79
C THR A 499 12.78 5.87 27.77
N ARG A 500 11.77 5.00 27.61
CA ARG A 500 11.77 3.89 26.66
C ARG A 500 10.83 4.17 25.50
N ILE A 501 11.20 3.66 24.33
CA ILE A 501 10.33 3.65 23.15
C ILE A 501 9.53 2.34 23.19
N ASP A 502 8.22 2.49 23.11
CA ASP A 502 7.20 1.47 22.91
C ASP A 502 6.99 1.30 21.41
N VAL A 503 6.84 0.09 20.91
CA VAL A 503 6.67 -0.20 19.49
C VAL A 503 5.37 -0.98 19.33
N THR A 504 4.44 -0.45 18.56
CA THR A 504 3.19 -1.16 18.25
C THR A 504 3.14 -1.49 16.78
N GLN A 505 2.94 -2.77 16.45
CA GLN A 505 2.73 -3.19 15.06
C GLN A 505 1.38 -2.68 14.53
N LEU A 506 1.39 -2.09 13.34
CA LEU A 506 0.23 -1.57 12.62
C LEU A 506 -0.11 -2.51 11.45
N GLY A 507 -1.13 -3.35 11.62
CA GLY A 507 -1.49 -4.37 10.62
C GLY A 507 -0.64 -5.63 10.73
N GLY A 508 -0.66 -6.50 9.71
CA GLY A 508 0.13 -7.74 9.68
C GLY A 508 1.52 -7.54 9.07
N ILE A 509 2.39 -8.54 9.23
CA ILE A 509 3.69 -8.62 8.57
C ILE A 509 3.58 -9.38 7.24
N ASP A 510 4.04 -8.76 6.15
CA ASP A 510 4.27 -9.46 4.89
C ASP A 510 5.63 -10.15 4.92
N VAL A 511 5.67 -11.42 4.50
CA VAL A 511 6.88 -12.24 4.49
C VAL A 511 7.10 -12.75 3.07
N SER A 512 8.30 -12.55 2.54
CA SER A 512 8.68 -13.10 1.24
C SER A 512 10.07 -13.71 1.28
N PHE A 513 10.32 -14.68 0.41
CA PHE A 513 11.60 -15.36 0.31
C PHE A 513 12.23 -15.13 -1.07
N ALA A 514 13.56 -15.01 -1.08
CA ALA A 514 14.37 -15.00 -2.29
C ALA A 514 15.27 -16.24 -2.30
N GLY A 515 15.42 -16.89 -3.45
CA GLY A 515 16.24 -18.10 -3.57
C GLY A 515 15.78 -19.24 -2.66
N PHE A 516 14.46 -19.37 -2.46
CA PHE A 516 13.90 -20.41 -1.59
C PHE A 516 14.19 -21.81 -2.14
N SER A 517 14.65 -22.70 -1.27
CA SER A 517 14.88 -24.11 -1.57
C SER A 517 14.49 -24.93 -0.36
N ALA A 518 13.75 -26.02 -0.59
CA ALA A 518 13.42 -27.00 0.42
C ALA A 518 13.90 -28.39 -0.04
N ASP A 519 14.51 -29.13 0.89
CA ASP A 519 14.90 -30.52 0.74
C ASP A 519 14.23 -31.36 1.83
N THR A 520 13.89 -32.61 1.53
CA THR A 520 13.16 -33.47 2.45
C THR A 520 13.57 -34.92 2.35
N ASP A 521 13.64 -35.60 3.51
CA ASP A 521 13.95 -37.02 3.60
C ASP A 521 12.70 -37.93 3.69
N CYS A 522 11.50 -37.37 3.47
CA CYS A 522 10.23 -38.10 3.53
C CYS A 522 10.08 -39.24 2.48
N GLY A 523 11.07 -39.46 1.60
CA GLY A 523 11.03 -40.42 0.49
C GLY A 523 11.43 -41.87 0.83
N ASP A 524 12.16 -42.11 1.92
CA ASP A 524 12.88 -43.40 2.06
C ASP A 524 12.15 -44.45 2.93
N GLY A 525 11.10 -44.07 3.65
CA GLY A 525 10.49 -44.92 4.70
C GLY A 525 9.24 -45.72 4.29
N PHE A 526 8.50 -45.28 3.27
CA PHE A 526 7.22 -45.87 2.87
C PHE A 526 7.23 -46.21 1.38
N GLY A 527 7.62 -47.43 1.03
CA GLY A 527 7.88 -47.90 -0.33
C GLY A 527 6.72 -47.83 -1.33
N SER A 528 6.30 -46.63 -1.74
CA SER A 528 5.38 -46.41 -2.86
C SER A 528 5.54 -45.00 -3.44
N GLY A 529 5.70 -44.87 -4.75
CA GLY A 529 5.72 -43.59 -5.49
C GLY A 529 4.43 -42.75 -5.39
N LEU A 530 3.48 -43.15 -4.54
CA LEU A 530 2.32 -42.35 -4.16
C LEU A 530 2.70 -41.26 -3.15
N LEU A 531 3.69 -41.53 -2.28
CA LEU A 531 4.25 -40.54 -1.35
C LEU A 531 5.17 -39.55 -2.07
N GLU A 532 5.95 -39.97 -3.07
CA GLU A 532 6.71 -39.05 -3.93
C GLU A 532 5.81 -38.06 -4.68
N SER A 533 4.62 -38.49 -5.13
CA SER A 533 3.63 -37.60 -5.74
C SER A 533 2.97 -36.66 -4.74
N LEU A 534 2.80 -37.10 -3.48
CA LEU A 534 2.17 -36.30 -2.43
C LEU A 534 3.16 -35.26 -1.88
N VAL A 535 4.41 -35.69 -1.66
CA VAL A 535 5.56 -34.84 -1.32
C VAL A 535 5.87 -33.87 -2.47
N GLY A 536 5.77 -34.28 -3.74
CA GLY A 536 5.93 -33.38 -4.88
C GLY A 536 4.84 -32.31 -4.99
N ASN A 537 3.58 -32.64 -4.64
CA ASN A 537 2.50 -31.65 -4.56
C ASN A 537 2.64 -30.75 -3.31
N PHE A 538 3.10 -31.32 -2.19
CA PHE A 538 3.37 -30.60 -0.96
C PHE A 538 4.52 -29.60 -1.14
N LEU A 539 5.64 -30.03 -1.74
CA LEU A 539 6.82 -29.22 -2.05
C LEU A 539 6.54 -28.06 -3.02
N GLY A 540 5.51 -28.17 -3.86
CA GLY A 540 5.04 -27.06 -4.69
C GLY A 540 4.56 -25.85 -3.88
N ASP A 541 4.06 -26.09 -2.66
CA ASP A 541 3.47 -25.08 -1.78
C ASP A 541 4.23 -24.92 -0.43
N VAL A 542 5.38 -25.59 -0.23
CA VAL A 542 6.16 -25.48 1.02
C VAL A 542 6.62 -24.04 1.30
N GLU A 543 6.93 -23.26 0.26
CA GLU A 543 7.26 -21.83 0.45
C GLU A 543 6.07 -21.05 1.03
N SER A 544 4.85 -21.28 0.54
CA SER A 544 3.64 -20.63 1.09
C SER A 544 3.42 -21.07 2.52
N LEU A 545 3.56 -22.37 2.80
CA LEU A 545 3.34 -22.91 4.12
C LEU A 545 4.32 -22.35 5.15
N VAL A 546 5.60 -22.25 4.79
CA VAL A 546 6.63 -21.62 5.63
C VAL A 546 6.32 -20.14 5.80
N ARG A 547 6.00 -19.41 4.71
CA ARG A 547 5.61 -18.00 4.77
C ARG A 547 4.44 -17.77 5.72
N ASP A 548 3.37 -18.52 5.57
CA ASP A 548 2.14 -18.39 6.36
C ASP A 548 2.41 -18.72 7.84
N GLY A 549 3.25 -19.71 8.12
CA GLY A 549 3.71 -20.02 9.48
C GLY A 549 4.55 -18.90 10.10
N PHE A 550 5.46 -18.29 9.34
CA PHE A 550 6.23 -17.13 9.80
C PHE A 550 5.34 -15.91 10.06
N THR A 551 4.46 -15.55 9.13
CA THR A 551 3.49 -14.46 9.32
C THR A 551 2.62 -14.73 10.55
N GLY A 552 2.06 -15.94 10.67
CA GLY A 552 1.23 -16.33 11.80
C GLY A 552 1.97 -16.22 13.13
N PHE A 553 3.23 -16.67 13.20
CA PHE A 553 4.04 -16.53 14.41
C PHE A 553 4.36 -15.07 14.74
N LEU A 554 4.79 -14.29 13.75
CA LEU A 554 5.22 -12.90 13.95
C LEU A 554 4.04 -11.97 14.29
N ASP A 555 2.84 -12.29 13.83
CA ASP A 555 1.62 -11.51 14.13
C ASP A 555 0.90 -11.96 15.41
N ASN A 556 1.30 -13.09 16.02
CA ASN A 556 0.59 -13.65 17.17
C ASN A 556 0.95 -12.92 18.46
N GLN A 557 0.01 -12.17 19.02
CA GLN A 557 0.17 -11.55 20.34
C GLN A 557 0.27 -12.61 21.43
N SER A 558 1.32 -12.53 22.26
CA SER A 558 1.43 -13.40 23.42
C SER A 558 0.37 -13.03 24.46
N PRO A 559 -0.34 -14.00 25.08
CA PRO A 559 -1.36 -13.67 26.08
C PRO A 559 -0.77 -12.88 27.27
N GLY A 560 -1.08 -11.59 27.34
CA GLY A 560 -0.66 -10.70 28.44
C GLY A 560 0.39 -9.65 28.08
N ASP A 561 0.96 -9.69 26.87
CA ASP A 561 1.69 -8.57 26.27
C ASP A 561 0.86 -8.04 25.09
N ASP A 562 0.71 -6.71 25.00
CA ASP A 562 -0.03 -6.07 23.91
C ASP A 562 0.78 -6.09 22.58
N ASP A 563 2.07 -6.46 22.65
CA ASP A 563 2.99 -6.42 21.52
C ASP A 563 3.16 -7.77 20.83
N THR A 564 3.31 -7.72 19.51
CA THR A 564 3.69 -8.87 18.70
C THR A 564 5.17 -9.22 18.94
N PRO A 565 5.60 -10.47 18.69
CA PRO A 565 7.01 -10.87 18.85
C PRO A 565 7.99 -9.95 18.09
N ILE A 566 7.61 -9.51 16.89
CA ILE A 566 8.44 -8.59 16.10
C ILE A 566 8.47 -7.18 16.68
N ALA A 567 7.34 -6.66 17.17
CA ALA A 567 7.30 -5.36 17.84
C ALA A 567 8.17 -5.36 19.09
N SER A 568 8.04 -6.39 19.94
CA SER A 568 8.86 -6.56 21.14
C SER A 568 10.37 -6.68 20.82
N ALA A 569 10.73 -7.38 19.74
CA ALA A 569 12.13 -7.44 19.30
C ALA A 569 12.67 -6.06 18.90
N ILE A 570 11.87 -5.23 18.22
CA ILE A 570 12.24 -3.85 17.88
C ILE A 570 12.36 -3.01 19.15
N GLU A 571 11.48 -3.16 20.15
CA GLU A 571 11.61 -2.45 21.43
C GLU A 571 12.91 -2.79 22.17
N ILE A 572 13.27 -4.08 22.21
CA ILE A 572 14.52 -4.54 22.81
C ILE A 572 15.71 -3.89 22.11
N ALA A 573 15.69 -3.83 20.77
CA ALA A 573 16.71 -3.15 19.99
C ALA A 573 16.79 -1.65 20.31
N LEU A 574 15.63 -0.98 20.38
CA LEU A 574 15.53 0.45 20.68
C LEU A 574 15.86 0.78 22.14
N ALA A 575 15.72 -0.17 23.07
CA ALA A 575 16.13 0.02 24.47
C ALA A 575 17.66 0.21 24.60
N GLY A 576 18.45 -0.32 23.67
CA GLY A 576 19.88 -0.03 23.56
C GLY A 576 20.19 1.40 23.09
N PHE A 577 19.18 2.10 22.55
CA PHE A 577 19.30 3.40 21.91
C PHE A 577 19.00 4.55 22.89
N ALA A 578 19.82 4.68 23.94
CA ALA A 578 19.76 5.87 24.78
C ALA A 578 20.24 7.11 23.98
N ILE A 579 19.44 8.19 23.95
CA ILE A 579 19.80 9.47 23.27
C ILE A 579 21.15 10.03 23.77
N GLN A 580 21.52 9.72 25.02
CA GLN A 580 22.81 10.08 25.61
C GLN A 580 24.02 9.33 25.03
N GLY A 581 23.82 8.28 24.22
CA GLY A 581 24.87 7.45 23.63
C GLY A 581 25.11 7.72 22.15
N VAL A 582 24.91 6.70 21.31
CA VAL A 582 25.32 6.66 19.89
C VAL A 582 24.76 7.81 19.05
N LEU A 583 23.60 8.37 19.40
CA LEU A 583 23.04 9.57 18.75
C LEU A 583 23.88 10.83 19.04
N GLY A 584 24.26 11.09 20.29
CA GLY A 584 25.12 12.22 20.63
C GLY A 584 26.50 12.10 19.96
N ASP A 585 27.07 10.90 19.98
CA ASP A 585 28.37 10.61 19.37
C ASP A 585 28.35 10.72 17.83
N SER A 586 27.31 10.19 17.17
CA SER A 586 27.14 10.27 15.71
C SER A 586 26.83 11.68 15.21
N LEU A 587 26.20 12.52 16.05
CA LEU A 587 25.92 13.92 15.75
C LEU A 587 27.10 14.85 16.12
N GLY A 588 28.15 14.33 16.75
CA GLY A 588 29.33 15.11 17.14
C GLY A 588 29.04 16.17 18.21
N VAL A 589 27.93 16.02 18.95
CA VAL A 589 27.53 16.93 20.02
C VAL A 589 27.45 16.12 21.31
N GLY A 590 28.15 16.58 22.35
CA GLY A 590 28.00 16.06 23.71
C GLY A 590 26.62 16.40 24.27
N ILE A 591 25.60 15.66 23.83
CA ILE A 591 24.23 15.81 24.30
C ILE A 591 24.10 15.03 25.60
N SER A 592 24.35 15.71 26.73
CA SER A 592 23.90 15.23 28.03
C SER A 592 22.43 15.59 28.23
N ALA A 593 21.56 15.08 27.36
CA ALA A 593 20.11 15.19 27.52
C ALA A 593 19.60 13.81 27.96
N PRO A 594 19.35 13.56 29.25
CA PRO A 594 18.49 12.44 29.60
C PRO A 594 17.17 12.63 28.84
N ILE A 595 16.56 11.53 28.39
CA ILE A 595 15.15 11.59 27.98
C ILE A 595 14.42 12.04 29.25
N ALA A 596 14.06 13.31 29.29
CA ALA A 596 13.47 13.96 30.44
C ALA A 596 12.11 14.50 30.02
N ASP A 597 11.17 14.40 30.97
CA ASP A 597 9.75 14.71 30.86
C ASP A 597 9.38 15.95 30.03
#